data_AF-A0AAD2FTR0-F1
#
_entry.id   AF-A0AAD2FTR0-F1
#
_cell.length_a   1.000
_cell.length_b   1.000
_cell.length_c   1.000
_cell.angle_alpha   90.00
_cell.angle_beta   90.00
_cell.angle_gamma   90.00
#
_symmetry.space_group_name_H-M   'P 1'
#
loop_
_entity.id
_entity.type
_entity.pdbx_description
1 polymer ?
#
loop_
_entity_poly.entity_id
_entity_poly.type
_entity_poly.pdbx_seq_one_letter_code
_entity_poly.pdbx_strand_id
1 'polypeptide(L)'
;MSYLIQNLKVVNESKAGVPILTGIGYFDHMLDQCNSHAQVGVGLEVVFGDKTDSTDKNRLSSTNQAVLCTAVGEELGKTLREQLSYGKEESRFCCPLDEALVECVISNGDGNLLEYTLPPYGIYPNGKGRSKIGSLETTAIESFWKALAGSSKLDIRFRKIRGDNGHHIVESSFKAFSRALRNFLDKPAIWGPGSDNDKASVALQREGKIERSTKETSISVHLLLSGKSGDTQIETGIPVLDEFYTILAKEANMTLKVKCRGDLWVDDHHTAEDVSIAIGQCLTQALGSKAGLNRMWLSEAQNETAKVEVTMDLSNRPCFRHNLHKSLGLQEYVDTDAASSSCPLSCEMMEHVLDSLVMNGRMTVHVVVKQPGATLQDTVMCAASAFGKALRVCAMVDQRRAGQTASSKGTLSV
;
A
#
# COMPACT_ATOMS: atom_id res chain seq x y z
N MET A 1 -18.16 -31.62 19.02
CA MET A 1 -18.46 -31.34 17.60
C MET A 1 -17.26 -30.65 17.00
N SER A 2 -16.74 -31.12 15.87
CA SER A 2 -15.64 -30.50 15.13
C SER A 2 -16.18 -29.69 13.94
N TYR A 3 -15.46 -28.65 13.53
CA TYR A 3 -15.74 -27.96 12.27
C TYR A 3 -15.25 -28.82 11.11
N LEU A 4 -16.03 -28.88 10.03
CA LEU A 4 -15.65 -29.53 8.78
C LEU A 4 -15.49 -28.46 7.70
N ILE A 5 -14.33 -28.45 7.04
CA ILE A 5 -14.08 -27.58 5.88
C ILE A 5 -14.43 -28.37 4.62
N GLN A 6 -15.39 -27.87 3.84
CA GLN A 6 -15.84 -28.46 2.59
C GLN A 6 -15.56 -27.51 1.43
N ASN A 7 -15.55 -28.06 0.21
CA ASN A 7 -15.38 -27.30 -1.02
C ASN A 7 -14.15 -26.38 -1.03
N LEU A 8 -13.11 -26.71 -0.24
CA LEU A 8 -11.89 -25.93 -0.17
C LEU A 8 -11.18 -25.99 -1.52
N LYS A 9 -10.89 -24.81 -2.06
CA LYS A 9 -10.18 -24.65 -3.31
C LYS A 9 -9.27 -23.42 -3.24
N VAL A 10 -8.01 -23.62 -3.61
CA VAL A 10 -7.00 -22.58 -3.73
C VAL A 10 -6.41 -22.67 -5.13
N VAL A 11 -6.50 -21.60 -5.91
CA VAL A 11 -6.01 -21.56 -7.29
C VAL A 11 -5.20 -20.31 -7.53
N ASN A 12 -3.97 -20.46 -8.04
CA ASN A 12 -3.15 -19.31 -8.40
C ASN A 12 -3.68 -18.61 -9.68
N GLU A 13 -3.68 -17.28 -9.68
CA GLU A 13 -4.01 -16.40 -10.81
C GLU A 13 -5.42 -16.57 -11.40
N SER A 14 -6.34 -17.18 -10.67
CA SER A 14 -7.73 -17.34 -11.08
C SER A 14 -8.68 -17.37 -9.89
N LYS A 15 -9.98 -17.20 -10.15
CA LYS A 15 -11.02 -17.30 -9.12
C LYS A 15 -11.23 -18.77 -8.75
N ALA A 16 -11.45 -19.07 -7.47
CA ALA A 16 -11.80 -20.41 -7.02
C ALA A 16 -13.11 -20.91 -7.66
N GLY A 17 -14.05 -20.01 -7.94
CA GLY A 17 -15.40 -20.36 -8.38
C GLY A 17 -16.28 -20.94 -7.26
N VAL A 18 -15.79 -20.89 -6.02
CA VAL A 18 -16.47 -21.29 -4.79
C VAL A 18 -16.47 -20.08 -3.85
N PRO A 19 -17.59 -19.77 -3.16
CA PRO A 19 -17.63 -18.65 -2.22
C PRO A 19 -16.78 -18.94 -0.97
N ILE A 20 -16.53 -17.89 -0.17
CA ILE A 20 -15.95 -18.02 1.16
C ILE A 20 -17.10 -17.93 2.17
N LEU A 21 -17.37 -19.03 2.88
CA LEU A 21 -18.49 -19.16 3.82
C LEU A 21 -18.02 -19.77 5.15
N THR A 22 -17.24 -19.02 5.92
CA THR A 22 -16.78 -19.42 7.25
C THR A 22 -17.88 -19.42 8.31
N GLY A 23 -18.98 -18.71 8.06
CA GLY A 23 -20.03 -18.47 9.06
C GLY A 23 -19.69 -17.36 10.06
N ILE A 24 -18.64 -16.59 9.78
CA ILE A 24 -18.31 -15.31 10.42
C ILE A 24 -18.03 -14.29 9.31
N GLY A 25 -18.99 -13.40 9.03
CA GLY A 25 -18.92 -12.53 7.86
C GLY A 25 -17.72 -11.59 7.81
N TYR A 26 -17.21 -11.15 8.97
CA TYR A 26 -15.96 -10.37 9.00
C TYR A 26 -14.75 -11.21 8.60
N PHE A 27 -14.69 -12.49 9.00
CA PHE A 27 -13.59 -13.39 8.64
C PHE A 27 -13.63 -13.75 7.16
N ASP A 28 -14.83 -13.95 6.58
CA ASP A 28 -15.02 -14.10 5.13
C ASP A 28 -14.40 -12.91 4.37
N HIS A 29 -14.67 -11.69 4.85
CA HIS A 29 -14.10 -10.48 4.25
C HIS A 29 -12.57 -10.40 4.38
N MET A 30 -11.99 -10.94 5.46
CA MET A 30 -10.54 -10.99 5.64
C MET A 30 -9.87 -12.02 4.72
N LEU A 31 -10.46 -13.20 4.56
CA LEU A 31 -9.95 -14.22 3.62
C LEU A 31 -10.05 -13.75 2.16
N ASP A 32 -11.07 -12.99 1.81
CA ASP A 32 -11.22 -12.43 0.46
C ASP A 32 -10.14 -11.37 0.10
N GLN A 33 -9.40 -10.86 1.09
CA GLN A 33 -8.23 -10.02 0.81
C GLN A 33 -7.15 -10.82 0.06
N CYS A 34 -7.01 -12.14 0.32
CA CYS A 34 -6.14 -13.02 -0.45
C CYS A 34 -6.55 -13.08 -1.92
N ASN A 35 -7.86 -13.21 -2.21
CA ASN A 35 -8.35 -13.20 -3.60
C ASN A 35 -7.95 -11.91 -4.33
N SER A 36 -8.15 -10.77 -3.67
CA SER A 36 -7.95 -9.45 -4.28
C SER A 36 -6.49 -9.04 -4.41
N HIS A 37 -5.67 -9.36 -3.40
CA HIS A 37 -4.31 -8.86 -3.26
C HIS A 37 -3.23 -9.92 -3.48
N ALA A 38 -3.49 -11.19 -3.14
CA ALA A 38 -2.60 -12.29 -3.46
C ALA A 38 -2.83 -12.83 -4.88
N GLN A 39 -3.97 -12.50 -5.51
CA GLN A 39 -4.40 -13.11 -6.78
C GLN A 39 -4.33 -14.64 -6.72
N VAL A 40 -4.67 -15.18 -5.55
CA VAL A 40 -4.84 -16.59 -5.27
C VAL A 40 -6.30 -16.75 -4.91
N GLY A 41 -7.07 -17.40 -5.78
CA GLY A 41 -8.48 -17.67 -5.57
C GLY A 41 -8.67 -18.71 -4.49
N VAL A 42 -9.13 -18.26 -3.33
CA VAL A 42 -9.57 -19.03 -2.18
C VAL A 42 -11.09 -19.09 -2.18
N GLY A 43 -11.62 -20.30 -2.01
CA GLY A 43 -13.03 -20.57 -1.74
C GLY A 43 -13.13 -21.74 -0.78
N LEU A 44 -14.06 -21.67 0.17
CA LEU A 44 -14.27 -22.71 1.18
C LEU A 44 -15.63 -22.54 1.86
N GLU A 45 -16.14 -23.62 2.41
CA GLU A 45 -17.37 -23.64 3.20
C GLU A 45 -17.14 -24.36 4.52
N VAL A 46 -17.60 -23.76 5.63
CA VAL A 46 -17.46 -24.35 6.96
C VAL A 46 -18.81 -24.90 7.44
N VAL A 47 -18.83 -26.17 7.82
CA VAL A 47 -20.01 -26.84 8.38
C VAL A 47 -19.77 -27.17 9.85
N PHE A 48 -20.78 -26.97 10.70
CA PHE A 48 -20.72 -27.28 12.13
C PHE A 48 -22.07 -27.80 12.65
N GLY A 49 -22.15 -29.10 12.94
CA GLY A 49 -23.40 -29.76 13.34
C GLY A 49 -24.51 -29.51 12.31
N ASP A 50 -25.70 -29.16 12.77
CA ASP A 50 -26.86 -28.90 11.91
C ASP A 50 -26.92 -27.46 11.34
N LYS A 51 -25.94 -26.62 11.65
CA LYS A 51 -25.89 -25.21 11.21
C LYS A 51 -25.41 -25.09 9.76
N THR A 52 -26.28 -25.42 8.82
CA THR A 52 -26.01 -25.47 7.37
C THR A 52 -26.57 -24.28 6.59
N ASP A 53 -27.32 -23.38 7.24
CA ASP A 53 -27.89 -22.20 6.58
C ASP A 53 -26.81 -21.22 6.13
N SER A 54 -26.47 -21.26 4.84
CA SER A 54 -25.46 -20.42 4.22
C SER A 54 -25.92 -18.97 3.98
N THR A 55 -27.20 -18.66 4.21
CA THR A 55 -27.72 -17.29 4.09
C THR A 55 -27.37 -16.42 5.30
N ASP A 56 -27.25 -17.03 6.49
CA ASP A 56 -26.73 -16.37 7.68
C ASP A 56 -25.19 -16.39 7.69
N LYS A 57 -24.61 -15.23 7.32
CA LYS A 57 -23.16 -14.99 7.33
C LYS A 57 -22.53 -15.05 8.72
N ASN A 58 -23.31 -15.05 9.79
CA ASN A 58 -22.84 -15.09 11.18
C ASN A 58 -23.35 -16.31 11.95
N ARG A 59 -23.81 -17.38 11.26
CA ARG A 59 -24.36 -18.60 11.89
C ARG A 59 -23.45 -19.25 12.93
N LEU A 60 -22.13 -19.06 12.78
CA LEU A 60 -21.07 -19.59 13.67
C LEU A 60 -20.44 -18.51 14.58
N SER A 61 -21.01 -17.31 14.65
CA SER A 61 -20.49 -16.23 15.51
C SER A 61 -20.57 -16.54 17.01
N SER A 62 -21.47 -17.44 17.42
CA SER A 62 -21.67 -17.83 18.81
C SER A 62 -20.87 -19.06 19.22
N THR A 63 -20.14 -19.69 18.29
CA THR A 63 -19.37 -20.93 18.55
C THR A 63 -17.95 -20.58 18.99
N ASN A 64 -17.13 -21.59 19.31
CA ASN A 64 -15.73 -21.36 19.65
C ASN A 64 -14.96 -20.93 18.40
N GLN A 65 -14.74 -19.62 18.26
CA GLN A 65 -14.16 -19.03 17.06
C GLN A 65 -12.67 -19.32 16.92
N ALA A 66 -11.93 -19.46 18.02
CA ALA A 66 -10.52 -19.84 17.97
C ALA A 66 -10.33 -21.20 17.29
N VAL A 67 -11.15 -22.19 17.67
CA VAL A 67 -11.14 -23.53 17.04
C VAL A 67 -11.56 -23.47 15.57
N LEU A 68 -12.56 -22.65 15.23
CA LEU A 68 -12.99 -22.43 13.83
C LEU A 68 -11.85 -21.85 12.99
N CYS A 69 -11.27 -20.75 13.45
CA CYS A 69 -10.18 -20.04 12.79
C CYS A 69 -8.92 -20.93 12.67
N THR A 70 -8.61 -21.75 13.66
CA THR A 70 -7.56 -22.77 13.57
C THR A 70 -7.86 -23.78 12.47
N ALA A 71 -9.06 -24.39 12.44
CA ALA A 71 -9.41 -25.38 11.41
C ALA A 71 -9.34 -24.79 9.99
N VAL A 72 -9.82 -23.55 9.80
CA VAL A 72 -9.71 -22.84 8.51
C VAL A 72 -8.25 -22.56 8.16
N GLY A 73 -7.45 -22.12 9.12
CA GLY A 73 -6.02 -21.84 8.93
C GLY A 73 -5.23 -23.10 8.54
N GLU A 74 -5.48 -24.22 9.20
CA GLU A 74 -4.81 -25.50 8.91
C GLU A 74 -5.09 -25.96 7.48
N GLU A 75 -6.36 -26.02 7.09
CA GLU A 75 -6.75 -26.49 5.76
C GLU A 75 -6.28 -25.54 4.65
N LEU A 76 -6.46 -24.23 4.83
CA LEU A 76 -5.94 -23.24 3.89
C LEU A 76 -4.40 -23.32 3.78
N GLY A 77 -3.71 -23.51 4.90
CA GLY A 77 -2.25 -23.67 4.93
C GLY A 77 -1.78 -24.88 4.15
N LYS A 78 -2.42 -26.05 4.33
CA LYS A 78 -2.12 -27.28 3.56
C LYS A 78 -2.25 -27.04 2.07
N THR A 79 -3.36 -26.46 1.62
CA THR A 79 -3.57 -26.21 0.19
C THR A 79 -2.65 -25.13 -0.37
N LEU A 80 -2.33 -24.08 0.42
CA LEU A 80 -1.35 -23.07 0.01
C LEU A 80 0.04 -23.68 -0.20
N ARG A 81 0.45 -24.63 0.65
CA ARG A 81 1.74 -25.32 0.52
C ARG A 81 1.94 -25.95 -0.85
N GLU A 82 0.87 -26.50 -1.42
CA GLU A 82 0.90 -27.12 -2.76
C GLU A 82 1.16 -26.09 -3.87
N GLN A 83 0.88 -24.81 -3.63
CA GLN A 83 1.09 -23.71 -4.58
C GLN A 83 2.48 -23.05 -4.43
N LEU A 84 3.20 -23.32 -3.33
CA LEU A 84 4.52 -22.75 -3.07
C LEU A 84 5.59 -23.52 -3.87
N SER A 85 5.82 -23.09 -5.12
CA SER A 85 6.79 -23.74 -6.03
C SER A 85 7.95 -22.84 -6.46
N TYR A 86 8.09 -21.64 -5.87
CA TYR A 86 9.03 -20.62 -6.32
C TYR A 86 10.16 -20.39 -5.32
N GLY A 87 11.41 -20.36 -5.81
CA GLY A 87 12.65 -20.32 -5.02
C GLY A 87 13.02 -18.97 -4.38
N LYS A 88 12.04 -18.20 -3.90
CA LYS A 88 12.34 -17.06 -3.00
C LYS A 88 12.43 -17.58 -1.57
N GLU A 89 13.43 -17.11 -0.83
CA GLU A 89 13.58 -17.49 0.58
C GLU A 89 12.69 -16.67 1.51
N GLU A 90 12.48 -15.39 1.18
CA GLU A 90 11.69 -14.46 1.99
C GLU A 90 10.94 -13.46 1.10
N SER A 91 9.78 -13.01 1.56
CA SER A 91 9.10 -11.83 1.02
C SER A 91 8.51 -10.98 2.14
N ARG A 92 8.54 -9.67 1.94
CA ARG A 92 8.07 -8.67 2.90
C ARG A 92 7.12 -7.70 2.23
N PHE A 93 6.08 -7.31 2.96
CA PHE A 93 5.22 -6.21 2.59
C PHE A 93 4.69 -5.47 3.82
N CYS A 94 4.69 -4.14 3.75
CA CYS A 94 3.99 -3.27 4.69
C CYS A 94 2.70 -2.84 4.02
N CYS A 95 1.54 -3.05 4.64
CA CYS A 95 0.27 -2.61 4.06
C CYS A 95 -0.19 -1.30 4.69
N PRO A 96 -0.38 -0.21 3.92
CA PRO A 96 -0.97 1.01 4.45
C PRO A 96 -2.50 0.87 4.37
N LEU A 97 -3.19 1.06 5.49
CA LEU A 97 -4.64 1.15 5.49
C LEU A 97 -5.06 2.34 6.35
N ASP A 98 -5.32 3.45 5.68
CA ASP A 98 -5.64 4.73 6.30
C ASP A 98 -4.56 5.06 7.36
N GLU A 99 -4.89 5.09 8.65
CA GLU A 99 -3.90 5.32 9.72
C GLU A 99 -3.07 4.10 10.15
N ALA A 100 -3.48 2.89 9.78
CA ALA A 100 -2.80 1.65 10.14
C ALA A 100 -1.68 1.28 9.17
N LEU A 101 -0.59 0.71 9.71
CA LEU A 101 0.53 0.16 8.96
C LEU A 101 0.98 -1.14 9.61
N VAL A 102 0.72 -2.26 8.96
CA VAL A 102 1.17 -3.59 9.39
C VAL A 102 2.18 -4.13 8.40
N GLU A 103 3.31 -4.58 8.92
CA GLU A 103 4.32 -5.35 8.22
C GLU A 103 4.02 -6.84 8.34
N CYS A 104 4.11 -7.54 7.21
CA CYS A 104 4.16 -8.99 7.15
C CYS A 104 5.45 -9.41 6.46
N VAL A 105 6.16 -10.36 7.08
CA VAL A 105 7.27 -11.08 6.45
C VAL A 105 6.91 -12.55 6.43
N ILE A 106 7.08 -13.18 5.27
CA ILE A 106 6.95 -14.62 5.11
C ILE A 106 8.26 -15.20 4.57
N SER A 107 8.65 -16.36 5.05
CA SER A 107 9.83 -17.09 4.56
C SER A 107 9.57 -18.59 4.54
N ASN A 108 10.38 -19.33 3.77
CA ASN A 108 10.44 -20.78 3.93
C ASN A 108 10.86 -21.10 5.36
N GLY A 109 10.25 -22.12 5.97
CA GLY A 109 10.58 -22.53 7.33
C GLY A 109 9.76 -23.72 7.81
N ASP A 110 9.75 -23.94 9.12
CA ASP A 110 9.06 -25.08 9.73
C ASP A 110 7.56 -24.83 9.97
N GLY A 111 7.11 -23.59 9.74
CA GLY A 111 5.73 -23.18 9.86
C GLY A 111 5.44 -22.42 11.15
N ASN A 112 6.33 -21.52 11.54
CA ASN A 112 6.25 -20.83 12.82
C ASN A 112 5.66 -19.42 12.68
N LEU A 113 4.77 -19.03 13.60
CA LEU A 113 4.45 -17.62 13.81
C LEU A 113 5.55 -17.00 14.71
N LEU A 114 6.62 -16.53 14.09
CA LEU A 114 7.85 -16.10 14.78
C LEU A 114 7.67 -14.79 15.57
N GLU A 115 6.82 -13.88 15.09
CA GLU A 115 6.54 -12.61 15.74
C GLU A 115 5.09 -12.19 15.49
N TYR A 116 4.41 -11.69 16.53
CA TYR A 116 3.02 -11.25 16.44
C TYR A 116 2.75 -10.05 17.36
N THR A 117 2.85 -8.84 16.84
CA THR A 117 2.65 -7.60 17.62
C THR A 117 1.39 -6.82 17.23
N LEU A 118 0.40 -7.48 16.63
CA LEU A 118 -0.86 -6.82 16.23
C LEU A 118 -1.68 -6.29 17.42
N PRO A 119 -1.86 -7.00 18.54
CA PRO A 119 -2.54 -6.47 19.71
C PRO A 119 -1.80 -5.27 20.35
N PRO A 120 -2.48 -4.38 21.08
CA PRO A 120 -3.93 -4.23 21.16
C PRO A 120 -4.55 -3.80 19.83
N TYR A 121 -5.77 -4.26 19.53
CA TYR A 121 -6.47 -3.92 18.28
C TYR A 121 -7.23 -2.60 18.40
N GLY A 122 -6.49 -1.52 18.17
CA GLY A 122 -6.95 -0.14 18.23
C GLY A 122 -6.73 0.49 19.61
N ILE A 123 -6.93 1.80 19.68
CA ILE A 123 -6.66 2.59 20.90
C ILE A 123 -7.82 2.58 21.91
N TYR A 124 -8.97 2.01 21.55
CA TYR A 124 -10.17 1.99 22.41
C TYR A 124 -10.64 0.57 22.73
N PRO A 125 -10.90 0.26 24.02
CA PRO A 125 -10.51 1.02 25.21
C PRO A 125 -8.98 1.13 25.38
N ASN A 126 -8.53 2.21 26.01
CA ASN A 126 -7.10 2.52 26.15
C ASN A 126 -6.31 1.36 26.78
N GLY A 127 -5.16 1.04 26.20
CA GLY A 127 -4.28 -0.05 26.63
C GLY A 127 -4.80 -1.47 26.38
N LYS A 128 -6.04 -1.65 25.90
CA LYS A 128 -6.64 -2.98 25.66
C LYS A 128 -7.04 -3.19 24.21
N GLY A 129 -7.55 -2.16 23.55
CA GLY A 129 -8.15 -2.26 22.23
C GLY A 129 -9.42 -3.12 22.23
N ARG A 130 -9.95 -3.37 21.05
CA ARG A 130 -11.23 -4.06 20.87
C ARG A 130 -11.06 -5.57 21.04
N SER A 131 -11.99 -6.20 21.75
CA SER A 131 -12.07 -7.66 21.86
C SER A 131 -12.80 -8.32 20.68
N LYS A 132 -13.59 -7.55 19.92
CA LYS A 132 -14.33 -8.01 18.74
C LYS A 132 -14.31 -6.98 17.61
N ILE A 133 -14.36 -7.46 16.37
CA ILE A 133 -14.59 -6.67 15.16
C ILE A 133 -15.72 -7.32 14.37
N GLY A 134 -16.86 -6.63 14.27
CA GLY A 134 -18.11 -7.30 13.93
C GLY A 134 -18.41 -8.39 14.96
N SER A 135 -18.62 -9.61 14.48
CA SER A 135 -18.82 -10.81 15.29
C SER A 135 -17.51 -11.56 15.62
N LEU A 136 -16.40 -11.26 14.93
CA LEU A 136 -15.14 -11.98 15.09
C LEU A 136 -14.41 -11.55 16.37
N GLU A 137 -14.00 -12.52 17.19
CA GLU A 137 -13.13 -12.35 18.35
C GLU A 137 -11.69 -12.07 17.90
N THR A 138 -11.10 -10.99 18.42
CA THR A 138 -9.76 -10.57 17.98
C THR A 138 -8.65 -11.52 18.41
N THR A 139 -8.90 -12.35 19.43
CA THR A 139 -8.01 -13.43 19.86
C THR A 139 -7.94 -14.58 18.87
N ALA A 140 -9.02 -14.84 18.11
CA ALA A 140 -9.08 -15.93 17.13
C ALA A 140 -8.18 -15.67 15.90
N ILE A 141 -7.79 -14.41 15.66
CA ILE A 141 -6.94 -14.01 14.54
C ILE A 141 -5.54 -14.62 14.67
N GLU A 142 -4.97 -14.60 15.88
CA GLU A 142 -3.66 -15.20 16.14
C GLU A 142 -3.71 -16.73 15.98
N SER A 143 -4.80 -17.37 16.42
CA SER A 143 -5.05 -18.80 16.24
C SER A 143 -5.08 -19.19 14.77
N PHE A 144 -5.71 -18.38 13.91
CA PHE A 144 -5.69 -18.56 12.46
C PHE A 144 -4.27 -18.50 11.89
N TRP A 145 -3.51 -17.44 12.21
CA TRP A 145 -2.16 -17.27 11.65
C TRP A 145 -1.18 -18.36 12.10
N LYS A 146 -1.25 -18.78 13.38
CA LYS A 146 -0.46 -19.91 13.89
C LYS A 146 -0.74 -21.20 13.12
N ALA A 147 -2.02 -21.49 12.92
CA ALA A 147 -2.46 -22.67 12.18
C ALA A 147 -2.04 -22.66 10.71
N LEU A 148 -2.21 -21.50 10.06
CA LEU A 148 -1.84 -21.30 8.66
C LEU A 148 -0.33 -21.47 8.47
N ALA A 149 0.49 -20.81 9.28
CA ALA A 149 1.96 -20.97 9.26
C ALA A 149 2.35 -22.45 9.39
N GLY A 150 1.84 -23.13 10.41
CA GLY A 150 2.19 -24.52 10.73
C GLY A 150 1.90 -25.51 9.63
N SER A 151 0.77 -25.32 8.95
CA SER A 151 0.31 -26.20 7.87
C SER A 151 0.89 -25.83 6.51
N SER A 152 1.13 -24.53 6.25
CA SER A 152 1.76 -24.08 5.00
C SER A 152 3.26 -24.28 4.96
N LYS A 153 3.91 -24.48 6.12
CA LYS A 153 5.37 -24.47 6.26
C LYS A 153 6.01 -23.14 5.86
N LEU A 154 5.28 -22.06 6.11
CA LEU A 154 5.83 -20.70 6.04
C LEU A 154 6.07 -20.20 7.45
N ASP A 155 7.26 -19.66 7.69
CA ASP A 155 7.48 -18.84 8.86
C ASP A 155 6.89 -17.46 8.59
N ILE A 156 6.09 -16.96 9.52
CA ILE A 156 5.34 -15.69 9.39
C ILE A 156 5.70 -14.76 10.54
N ARG A 157 5.94 -13.50 10.23
CA ARG A 157 6.12 -12.40 11.21
C ARG A 157 5.11 -11.30 10.91
N PHE A 158 4.43 -10.82 11.95
CA PHE A 158 3.57 -9.64 11.88
C PHE A 158 4.04 -8.57 12.85
N ARG A 159 4.30 -7.38 12.31
CA ARG A 159 4.57 -6.18 13.12
C ARG A 159 3.55 -5.09 12.86
N LYS A 160 2.87 -4.65 13.92
CA LYS A 160 2.08 -3.41 13.86
C LYS A 160 3.03 -2.23 14.06
N ILE A 161 3.32 -1.50 12.98
CA ILE A 161 4.15 -0.30 13.04
C ILE A 161 3.36 0.86 13.65
N ARG A 162 2.08 1.00 13.26
CA ARG A 162 1.12 1.96 13.82
C ARG A 162 -0.33 1.54 13.49
N GLY A 163 -1.30 2.12 14.18
CA GLY A 163 -2.71 1.97 13.85
C GLY A 163 -3.61 2.19 15.06
N ASP A 164 -4.68 2.95 14.86
CA ASP A 164 -5.59 3.36 15.93
C ASP A 164 -6.94 2.65 15.87
N ASN A 165 -7.33 2.15 14.68
CA ASN A 165 -8.54 1.38 14.48
C ASN A 165 -8.24 -0.13 14.41
N GLY A 166 -8.88 -0.91 15.29
CA GLY A 166 -8.76 -2.37 15.30
C GLY A 166 -9.16 -3.04 13.98
N HIS A 167 -10.18 -2.53 13.29
CA HIS A 167 -10.56 -3.00 11.95
C HIS A 167 -9.41 -2.81 10.96
N HIS A 168 -8.82 -1.61 10.93
CA HIS A 168 -7.78 -1.28 9.98
C HIS A 168 -6.49 -2.08 10.25
N ILE A 169 -6.14 -2.31 11.53
CA ILE A 169 -4.99 -3.16 11.89
C ILE A 169 -5.17 -4.59 11.34
N VAL A 170 -6.36 -5.17 11.52
CA VAL A 170 -6.62 -6.54 11.06
C VAL A 170 -6.68 -6.62 9.54
N GLU A 171 -7.41 -5.74 8.88
CA GLU A 171 -7.46 -5.74 7.41
C GLU A 171 -6.08 -5.46 6.79
N SER A 172 -5.27 -4.57 7.40
CA SER A 172 -3.89 -4.32 7.02
C SER A 172 -3.02 -5.57 7.15
N SER A 173 -3.19 -6.41 8.19
CA SER A 173 -2.40 -7.64 8.33
C SER A 173 -2.73 -8.68 7.26
N PHE A 174 -4.01 -8.90 6.95
CA PHE A 174 -4.41 -9.81 5.88
C PHE A 174 -3.94 -9.34 4.50
N LYS A 175 -4.02 -8.03 4.22
CA LYS A 175 -3.50 -7.44 2.98
C LYS A 175 -1.97 -7.50 2.92
N ALA A 176 -1.28 -7.28 4.03
CA ALA A 176 0.17 -7.39 4.11
C ALA A 176 0.63 -8.81 3.79
N PHE A 177 0.02 -9.81 4.41
CA PHE A 177 0.26 -11.21 4.09
C PHE A 177 -0.05 -11.51 2.62
N SER A 178 -1.19 -11.04 2.11
CA SER A 178 -1.61 -11.29 0.73
C SER A 178 -0.62 -10.72 -0.29
N ARG A 179 -0.12 -9.50 -0.06
CA ARG A 179 0.88 -8.88 -0.93
C ARG A 179 2.27 -9.50 -0.78
N ALA A 180 2.67 -9.87 0.44
CA ALA A 180 3.90 -10.64 0.66
C ALA A 180 3.83 -11.99 -0.05
N LEU A 181 2.71 -12.71 0.05
CA LEU A 181 2.47 -13.97 -0.66
C LEU A 181 2.49 -13.80 -2.18
N ARG A 182 1.82 -12.76 -2.73
CA ARG A 182 1.91 -12.47 -4.17
C ARG A 182 3.36 -12.26 -4.59
N ASN A 183 4.08 -11.40 -3.87
CA ASN A 183 5.47 -11.11 -4.16
C ASN A 183 6.35 -12.36 -4.02
N PHE A 184 6.04 -13.26 -3.09
CA PHE A 184 6.75 -14.53 -2.89
C PHE A 184 6.54 -15.49 -4.07
N LEU A 185 5.31 -15.57 -4.59
CA LEU A 185 4.94 -16.38 -5.76
C LEU A 185 5.37 -15.76 -7.10
N ASP A 186 5.62 -14.45 -7.15
CA ASP A 186 5.96 -13.75 -8.38
C ASP A 186 7.34 -14.14 -8.92
N LYS A 187 7.39 -14.43 -10.22
CA LYS A 187 8.65 -14.61 -10.95
C LYS A 187 9.50 -13.33 -10.88
N PRO A 188 10.84 -13.43 -10.94
CA PRO A 188 11.70 -12.25 -11.00
C PRO A 188 11.34 -11.32 -12.16
N ALA A 189 11.59 -10.01 -11.97
CA ALA A 189 11.53 -8.97 -13.00
C ALA A 189 10.16 -8.67 -13.66
N ILE A 190 9.03 -9.20 -13.16
CA ILE A 190 7.71 -8.92 -13.76
C ILE A 190 7.26 -7.44 -13.65
N TRP A 191 7.94 -6.65 -12.83
CA TRP A 191 7.70 -5.21 -12.63
C TRP A 191 8.81 -4.33 -13.23
N GLY A 192 9.81 -4.94 -13.89
CA GLY A 192 10.95 -4.22 -14.45
C GLY A 192 10.67 -3.55 -15.80
N PRO A 193 11.52 -2.61 -16.23
CA PRO A 193 11.47 -2.06 -17.59
C PRO A 193 11.46 -3.16 -18.66
N GLY A 194 10.62 -3.05 -19.67
CA GLY A 194 10.52 -4.02 -20.77
C GLY A 194 9.78 -5.32 -20.43
N SER A 195 9.33 -5.51 -19.18
CA SER A 195 8.40 -6.59 -18.82
C SER A 195 7.06 -6.43 -19.54
N ASP A 196 6.26 -7.49 -19.58
CA ASP A 196 4.94 -7.43 -20.24
C ASP A 196 3.99 -6.46 -19.52
N ASN A 197 4.09 -6.35 -18.20
CA ASN A 197 3.37 -5.35 -17.40
C ASN A 197 3.80 -3.91 -17.75
N ASP A 198 5.11 -3.68 -17.95
CA ASP A 198 5.66 -2.38 -18.36
C ASP A 198 5.21 -2.00 -19.77
N LYS A 199 5.33 -2.90 -20.74
CA LYS A 199 4.85 -2.71 -22.12
C LYS A 199 3.36 -2.40 -22.17
N ALA A 200 2.54 -3.15 -21.42
CA ALA A 200 1.10 -2.90 -21.33
C ALA A 200 0.81 -1.53 -20.72
N SER A 201 1.59 -1.10 -19.72
CA SER A 201 1.44 0.22 -19.10
C SER A 201 1.78 1.36 -20.06
N VAL A 202 2.86 1.21 -20.84
CA VAL A 202 3.26 2.18 -21.89
C VAL A 202 2.20 2.27 -22.97
N ALA A 203 1.60 1.15 -23.39
CA ALA A 203 0.59 1.13 -24.45
C ALA A 203 -0.68 1.93 -24.11
N LEU A 204 -1.01 2.12 -22.82
CA LEU A 204 -2.19 2.86 -22.39
C LEU A 204 -2.07 4.38 -22.53
N GLN A 205 -0.86 4.94 -22.62
CA GLN A 205 -0.62 6.39 -22.79
C GLN A 205 -1.44 7.26 -21.81
N ARG A 206 -1.43 6.89 -20.53
CA ARG A 206 -2.24 7.53 -19.49
C ARG A 206 -1.70 8.90 -19.12
N GLU A 207 -2.46 9.95 -19.40
CA GLU A 207 -2.07 11.34 -19.13
C GLU A 207 -3.09 12.11 -18.29
N GLY A 208 -2.60 13.18 -17.66
CA GLY A 208 -3.39 14.19 -16.96
C GLY A 208 -2.88 15.59 -17.29
N LYS A 209 -3.80 16.55 -17.41
CA LYS A 209 -3.49 17.95 -17.72
C LYS A 209 -4.32 18.86 -16.82
N ILE A 210 -3.64 19.79 -16.16
CA ILE A 210 -4.25 20.81 -15.31
C ILE A 210 -3.66 22.16 -15.68
N GLU A 211 -4.54 23.13 -15.91
CA GLU A 211 -4.19 24.55 -15.93
C GLU A 211 -5.04 25.23 -14.85
N ARG A 212 -4.39 26.02 -13.99
CA ARG A 212 -5.04 26.70 -12.89
C ARG A 212 -4.40 28.07 -12.69
N SER A 213 -5.23 29.06 -12.42
CA SER A 213 -4.77 30.40 -12.05
C SER A 213 -5.60 30.95 -10.90
N THR A 214 -4.92 31.51 -9.91
CA THR A 214 -5.51 32.29 -8.80
C THR A 214 -4.88 33.69 -8.79
N LYS A 215 -5.10 34.45 -7.71
CA LYS A 215 -4.38 35.71 -7.49
C LYS A 215 -2.93 35.49 -7.03
N GLU A 216 -2.61 34.31 -6.52
CA GLU A 216 -1.31 33.95 -5.94
C GLU A 216 -0.44 33.21 -6.97
N THR A 217 -1.04 32.23 -7.69
CA THR A 217 -0.29 31.34 -8.58
C THR A 217 -0.92 31.19 -9.97
N SER A 218 -0.09 30.92 -10.97
CA SER A 218 -0.50 30.48 -12.31
C SER A 218 0.29 29.25 -12.70
N ILE A 219 -0.39 28.12 -12.85
CA ILE A 219 0.20 26.78 -12.93
C ILE A 219 -0.31 26.05 -14.17
N SER A 220 0.61 25.40 -14.88
CA SER A 220 0.33 24.41 -15.92
C SER A 220 1.08 23.13 -15.58
N VAL A 221 0.35 22.00 -15.54
CA VAL A 221 0.92 20.67 -15.33
C VAL A 221 0.45 19.73 -16.43
N HIS A 222 1.38 19.02 -17.06
CA HIS A 222 1.13 17.87 -17.91
C HIS A 222 1.92 16.67 -17.38
N LEU A 223 1.22 15.56 -17.17
CA LEU A 223 1.80 14.31 -16.69
C LEU A 223 1.45 13.18 -17.66
N LEU A 224 2.44 12.35 -17.99
CA LEU A 224 2.27 11.10 -18.73
C LEU A 224 2.89 9.94 -17.94
N LEU A 225 2.05 9.05 -17.42
CA LEU A 225 2.49 7.82 -16.75
C LEU A 225 3.15 6.89 -17.76
N SER A 226 4.24 6.22 -17.35
CA SER A 226 5.05 5.37 -18.25
C SER A 226 5.62 6.15 -19.45
N GLY A 227 5.77 7.48 -19.31
CA GLY A 227 6.41 8.37 -20.27
C GLY A 227 7.94 8.36 -20.18
N LYS A 228 8.60 9.11 -21.07
CA LYS A 228 10.05 9.30 -21.04
C LYS A 228 10.41 10.31 -19.96
N SER A 229 11.06 9.86 -18.89
CA SER A 229 11.48 10.74 -17.81
C SER A 229 12.48 11.82 -18.22
N GLY A 230 13.26 11.59 -19.29
CA GLY A 230 14.15 12.60 -19.89
C GLY A 230 13.44 13.81 -20.50
N ASP A 231 12.12 13.73 -20.74
CA ASP A 231 11.30 14.84 -21.24
C ASP A 231 10.67 15.67 -20.10
N THR A 232 11.03 15.36 -18.84
CA THR A 232 10.56 16.06 -17.63
C THR A 232 11.16 17.46 -17.56
N GLN A 233 10.31 18.44 -17.24
CA GLN A 233 10.67 19.86 -17.11
C GLN A 233 9.89 20.42 -15.93
N ILE A 234 10.58 20.82 -14.87
CA ILE A 234 9.95 21.34 -13.66
C ILE A 234 10.47 22.76 -13.44
N GLU A 235 9.56 23.73 -13.53
CA GLU A 235 9.83 25.15 -13.33
C GLU A 235 8.84 25.69 -12.29
N THR A 236 9.08 25.44 -11.00
CA THR A 236 8.25 25.98 -9.92
C THR A 236 8.74 27.34 -9.43
N GLY A 237 10.04 27.62 -9.61
CA GLY A 237 10.73 28.76 -9.01
C GLY A 237 11.35 28.45 -7.64
N ILE A 238 11.13 27.25 -7.09
CA ILE A 238 11.70 26.75 -5.84
C ILE A 238 12.68 25.59 -6.18
N PRO A 239 14.01 25.80 -6.14
CA PRO A 239 14.98 24.83 -6.66
C PRO A 239 14.91 23.44 -6.04
N VAL A 240 14.75 23.33 -4.72
CA VAL A 240 14.62 22.04 -4.03
C VAL A 240 13.34 21.30 -4.43
N LEU A 241 12.25 22.03 -4.66
CA LEU A 241 10.99 21.43 -5.11
C LEU A 241 11.10 20.93 -6.56
N ASP A 242 11.81 21.68 -7.41
CA ASP A 242 12.12 21.27 -8.78
C ASP A 242 12.94 19.97 -8.81
N GLU A 243 13.96 19.88 -7.96
CA GLU A 243 14.77 18.67 -7.79
C GLU A 243 13.93 17.49 -7.27
N PHE A 244 13.11 17.72 -6.23
CA PHE A 244 12.24 16.70 -5.65
C PHE A 244 11.32 16.06 -6.71
N TYR A 245 10.60 16.87 -7.48
CA TYR A 245 9.70 16.35 -8.52
C TYR A 245 10.44 15.76 -9.72
N THR A 246 11.64 16.25 -10.03
CA THR A 246 12.50 15.65 -11.06
C THR A 246 12.91 14.23 -10.68
N ILE A 247 13.35 14.01 -9.44
CA ILE A 247 13.70 12.68 -8.92
C ILE A 247 12.47 11.78 -8.88
N LEU A 248 11.35 12.28 -8.36
CA LEU A 248 10.10 11.52 -8.29
C LEU A 248 9.67 11.08 -9.69
N ALA A 249 9.67 11.98 -10.69
CA ALA A 249 9.28 11.67 -12.06
C ALA A 249 10.21 10.64 -12.73
N LYS A 250 11.52 10.77 -12.51
CA LYS A 250 12.52 9.81 -12.96
C LYS A 250 12.24 8.41 -12.43
N GLU A 251 12.01 8.30 -11.13
CA GLU A 251 11.83 7.03 -10.42
C GLU A 251 10.44 6.42 -10.67
N ALA A 252 9.43 7.27 -10.89
CA ALA A 252 8.10 6.88 -11.33
C ALA A 252 8.06 6.39 -12.79
N ASN A 253 9.13 6.60 -13.56
CA ASN A 253 9.16 6.41 -15.00
C ASN A 253 7.99 7.15 -15.68
N MET A 254 7.87 8.44 -15.39
CA MET A 254 6.83 9.31 -15.98
C MET A 254 7.46 10.56 -16.59
N THR A 255 6.79 11.14 -17.57
CA THR A 255 7.09 12.50 -18.02
C THR A 255 6.25 13.46 -17.18
N LEU A 256 6.90 14.46 -16.58
CA LEU A 256 6.22 15.50 -15.82
C LEU A 256 6.69 16.88 -16.31
N LYS A 257 5.74 17.69 -16.77
CA LYS A 257 5.98 19.07 -17.17
C LYS A 257 5.21 19.98 -16.24
N VAL A 258 5.90 20.84 -15.52
CA VAL A 258 5.33 21.78 -14.56
C VAL A 258 5.88 23.15 -14.87
N LYS A 259 4.98 24.12 -15.02
CA LYS A 259 5.33 25.53 -15.09
C LYS A 259 4.48 26.30 -14.10
N CYS A 260 5.12 26.98 -13.17
CA CYS A 260 4.48 27.84 -12.20
C CYS A 260 5.02 29.27 -12.30
N ARG A 261 4.12 30.24 -12.16
CA ARG A 261 4.47 31.59 -11.73
C ARG A 261 3.68 31.87 -10.46
N GLY A 262 4.36 31.88 -9.33
CA GLY A 262 3.77 32.18 -8.03
C GLY A 262 4.30 33.47 -7.41
N ASP A 263 3.79 33.79 -6.23
CA ASP A 263 4.06 34.97 -5.43
C ASP A 263 5.24 34.79 -4.47
N LEU A 264 6.37 34.29 -4.97
CA LEU A 264 7.59 34.00 -4.18
C LEU A 264 8.21 35.22 -3.46
N TRP A 265 7.71 36.43 -3.72
CA TRP A 265 8.07 37.63 -2.96
C TRP A 265 7.32 37.74 -1.62
N VAL A 266 6.28 36.93 -1.41
CA VAL A 266 5.57 36.74 -0.14
C VAL A 266 6.30 35.65 0.65
N ASP A 267 6.22 34.41 0.17
CA ASP A 267 6.89 33.22 0.71
C ASP A 267 6.84 32.05 -0.31
N ASP A 268 7.26 30.85 0.10
CA ASP A 268 7.22 29.60 -0.69
C ASP A 268 5.85 28.89 -0.66
N HIS A 269 4.92 29.32 0.20
CA HIS A 269 3.75 28.54 0.62
C HIS A 269 2.78 28.26 -0.53
N HIS A 270 2.19 29.31 -1.10
CA HIS A 270 1.17 29.14 -2.14
C HIS A 270 1.73 28.41 -3.36
N THR A 271 2.98 28.71 -3.72
CA THR A 271 3.65 28.08 -4.87
C THR A 271 3.85 26.58 -4.64
N ALA A 272 4.43 26.19 -3.50
CA ALA A 272 4.71 24.79 -3.21
C ALA A 272 3.43 23.95 -3.02
N GLU A 273 2.42 24.50 -2.32
CA GLU A 273 1.12 23.85 -2.13
C GLU A 273 0.39 23.66 -3.47
N ASP A 274 0.14 24.75 -4.21
CA ASP A 274 -0.70 24.70 -5.40
C ASP A 274 -0.09 23.85 -6.53
N VAL A 275 1.25 23.84 -6.65
CA VAL A 275 1.95 22.92 -7.58
C VAL A 275 1.66 21.46 -7.20
N SER A 276 1.73 21.14 -5.91
CA SER A 276 1.50 19.79 -5.41
C SER A 276 0.04 19.35 -5.59
N ILE A 277 -0.92 20.27 -5.37
CA ILE A 277 -2.33 20.09 -5.68
C ILE A 277 -2.53 19.75 -7.16
N ALA A 278 -1.97 20.56 -8.06
CA ALA A 278 -2.12 20.39 -9.50
C ALA A 278 -1.52 19.06 -9.99
N ILE A 279 -0.34 18.67 -9.48
CA ILE A 279 0.28 17.38 -9.79
C ILE A 279 -0.58 16.22 -9.28
N GLY A 280 -1.10 16.29 -8.06
CA GLY A 280 -2.01 15.29 -7.51
C GLY A 280 -3.28 15.12 -8.36
N GLN A 281 -3.88 16.22 -8.81
CA GLN A 281 -5.04 16.20 -9.69
C GLN A 281 -4.72 15.57 -11.07
N CYS A 282 -3.56 15.91 -11.65
CA CYS A 282 -3.05 15.26 -12.86
C CYS A 282 -2.86 13.75 -12.68
N LEU A 283 -2.30 13.31 -11.54
CA LEU A 283 -2.18 11.89 -11.22
C LEU A 283 -3.55 11.22 -11.14
N THR A 284 -4.54 11.85 -10.52
CA THR A 284 -5.90 11.32 -10.46
C THR A 284 -6.51 11.16 -11.85
N GLN A 285 -6.35 12.14 -12.75
CA GLN A 285 -6.80 12.03 -14.14
C GLN A 285 -6.10 10.87 -14.87
N ALA A 286 -4.77 10.79 -14.78
CA ALA A 286 -3.98 9.77 -15.47
C ALA A 286 -4.24 8.35 -14.95
N LEU A 287 -4.48 8.19 -13.64
CA LEU A 287 -4.78 6.89 -13.03
C LEU A 287 -6.20 6.38 -13.37
N GLY A 288 -7.13 7.27 -13.69
CA GLY A 288 -8.50 6.94 -14.08
C GLY A 288 -9.21 6.05 -13.06
N SER A 289 -9.85 4.98 -13.53
CA SER A 289 -10.59 4.03 -12.67
C SER A 289 -9.69 3.16 -11.78
N LYS A 290 -8.37 3.16 -12.01
CA LYS A 290 -7.38 2.28 -11.34
C LYS A 290 -7.63 0.77 -11.55
N ALA A 291 -8.55 0.41 -12.44
CA ALA A 291 -8.87 -0.98 -12.77
C ALA A 291 -7.69 -1.63 -13.53
N GLY A 292 -7.38 -2.89 -13.21
CA GLY A 292 -6.24 -3.62 -13.80
C GLY A 292 -4.86 -3.19 -13.30
N LEU A 293 -4.74 -2.18 -12.42
CA LEU A 293 -3.46 -1.75 -11.88
C LEU A 293 -3.02 -2.64 -10.71
N ASN A 294 -1.71 -2.69 -10.44
CA ASN A 294 -1.16 -3.42 -9.31
C ASN A 294 -1.61 -2.85 -7.94
N ARG A 295 -1.99 -1.56 -7.90
CA ARG A 295 -2.63 -0.83 -6.79
C ARG A 295 -1.74 -0.55 -5.58
N MET A 296 -1.00 -1.54 -5.09
CA MET A 296 -0.23 -1.44 -3.85
C MET A 296 1.22 -1.85 -4.05
N TRP A 297 2.13 -1.07 -3.48
CA TRP A 297 3.56 -1.37 -3.50
C TRP A 297 4.28 -0.81 -2.28
N LEU A 298 5.34 -1.51 -1.87
CA LEU A 298 6.34 -1.07 -0.90
C LEU A 298 7.64 -0.88 -1.65
N SER A 299 8.21 0.31 -1.59
CA SER A 299 9.52 0.63 -2.12
C SER A 299 10.45 1.09 -1.02
N GLU A 300 11.73 0.93 -1.27
CA GLU A 300 12.82 1.45 -0.47
C GLU A 300 13.76 2.22 -1.41
N ALA A 301 14.21 3.38 -0.94
CA ALA A 301 15.33 4.09 -1.54
C ALA A 301 16.42 4.27 -0.48
N GLN A 302 17.65 4.27 -0.98
CA GLN A 302 18.84 4.50 -0.19
C GLN A 302 19.80 5.33 -1.04
N ASN A 303 20.35 6.40 -0.46
CA ASN A 303 21.53 7.10 -0.98
C ASN A 303 22.70 6.85 -0.02
N GLU A 304 23.79 7.62 -0.13
CA GLU A 304 24.99 7.39 0.68
C GLU A 304 24.75 7.49 2.19
N THR A 305 23.76 8.28 2.62
CA THR A 305 23.59 8.66 4.03
C THR A 305 22.19 8.35 4.58
N ALA A 306 21.17 8.33 3.73
CA ALA A 306 19.76 8.21 4.07
C ALA A 306 19.13 6.92 3.54
N LYS A 307 18.14 6.41 4.27
CA LYS A 307 17.32 5.26 3.90
C LYS A 307 15.85 5.53 4.22
N VAL A 308 14.99 5.50 3.20
CA VAL A 308 13.56 5.81 3.31
C VAL A 308 12.72 4.72 2.64
N GLU A 309 11.69 4.27 3.34
CA GLU A 309 10.65 3.40 2.79
C GLU A 309 9.39 4.21 2.47
N VAL A 310 8.77 3.92 1.32
CA VAL A 310 7.45 4.43 0.97
C VAL A 310 6.55 3.27 0.64
N THR A 311 5.39 3.25 1.28
CA THR A 311 4.33 2.30 0.98
C THR A 311 3.11 3.04 0.47
N MET A 312 2.53 2.59 -0.63
CA MET A 312 1.43 3.25 -1.31
C MET A 312 0.27 2.28 -1.58
N ASP A 313 -0.97 2.77 -1.38
CA ASP A 313 -2.21 2.16 -1.88
C ASP A 313 -2.96 3.21 -2.72
N LEU A 314 -3.19 2.90 -4.01
CA LEU A 314 -4.06 3.70 -4.89
C LEU A 314 -5.53 3.47 -4.53
N SER A 315 -5.90 3.95 -3.34
CA SER A 315 -7.08 3.50 -2.60
C SER A 315 -8.35 4.32 -2.84
N ASN A 316 -8.22 5.52 -3.42
CA ASN A 316 -9.23 6.58 -3.39
C ASN A 316 -9.59 7.11 -1.99
N ARG A 317 -8.84 6.71 -0.95
CA ARG A 317 -8.91 7.22 0.41
C ARG A 317 -7.63 8.00 0.72
N PRO A 318 -7.63 9.32 0.49
CA PRO A 318 -6.45 10.13 0.71
C PRO A 318 -6.05 10.08 2.18
N CYS A 319 -4.82 9.66 2.45
CA CYS A 319 -4.27 9.63 3.80
C CYS A 319 -2.74 9.61 3.73
N PHE A 320 -2.12 10.62 4.35
CA PHE A 320 -0.68 10.71 4.48
C PHE A 320 -0.27 10.45 5.94
N ARG A 321 0.72 9.57 6.12
CA ARG A 321 1.31 9.27 7.43
C ARG A 321 2.80 9.12 7.30
N HIS A 322 3.57 9.82 8.13
CA HIS A 322 5.03 9.82 8.04
C HIS A 322 5.68 9.96 9.41
N ASN A 323 6.97 9.63 9.49
CA ASN A 323 7.85 10.03 10.59
C ASN A 323 8.89 11.07 10.14
N LEU A 324 8.71 11.65 8.94
CA LEU A 324 9.63 12.62 8.34
C LEU A 324 9.77 13.90 9.18
N HIS A 325 8.72 14.28 9.93
CA HIS A 325 8.72 15.42 10.88
C HIS A 325 9.88 15.35 11.89
N LYS A 326 10.35 14.15 12.23
CA LYS A 326 11.48 13.96 13.16
C LYS A 326 12.81 14.45 12.58
N SER A 327 12.92 14.49 11.24
CA SER A 327 14.05 15.04 10.52
C SER A 327 13.80 16.50 10.13
N LEU A 328 12.59 16.81 9.62
CA LEU A 328 12.23 18.16 9.17
C LEU A 328 12.23 19.17 10.32
N GLY A 329 11.75 18.80 11.52
CA GLY A 329 11.66 19.71 12.68
C GLY A 329 12.99 20.09 13.32
N LEU A 330 14.14 19.79 12.69
CA LEU A 330 15.48 20.10 13.19
C LEU A 330 16.06 21.39 12.59
N GLN A 331 15.47 21.91 11.51
CA GLN A 331 15.94 23.11 10.80
C GLN A 331 14.77 23.85 10.13
N GLU A 332 15.02 25.06 9.66
CA GLU A 332 13.98 25.94 9.07
C GLU A 332 13.72 25.61 7.59
N TYR A 333 14.76 25.31 6.82
CA TYR A 333 14.69 25.05 5.38
C TYR A 333 15.19 23.66 5.03
N VAL A 334 14.67 23.07 3.95
CA VAL A 334 15.14 21.78 3.42
C VAL A 334 16.51 21.93 2.76
N ASP A 335 16.73 23.05 2.08
CA ASP A 335 17.96 23.40 1.36
C ASP A 335 19.21 23.23 2.23
N THR A 336 20.25 22.61 1.67
CA THR A 336 21.55 22.49 2.34
C THR A 336 22.25 23.84 2.49
N ASP A 337 22.06 24.74 1.51
CA ASP A 337 22.59 26.10 1.52
C ASP A 337 21.47 27.11 1.21
N ALA A 338 20.55 27.26 2.17
CA ALA A 338 19.41 28.17 2.04
C ALA A 338 19.83 29.63 1.76
N ALA A 339 21.02 30.04 2.20
CA ALA A 339 21.52 31.40 2.02
C ALA A 339 21.89 31.74 0.58
N SER A 340 22.23 30.73 -0.25
CA SER A 340 22.52 30.90 -1.67
C SER A 340 21.33 30.55 -2.58
N SER A 341 20.26 29.97 -2.02
CA SER A 341 19.04 29.65 -2.75
C SER A 341 18.26 30.91 -3.09
N SER A 342 17.78 31.02 -4.34
CA SER A 342 16.94 32.15 -4.75
C SER A 342 15.56 32.15 -4.06
N CYS A 343 15.11 30.98 -3.61
CA CYS A 343 13.89 30.77 -2.85
C CYS A 343 14.01 29.42 -2.13
N PRO A 344 14.47 29.39 -0.87
CA PRO A 344 14.61 28.14 -0.12
C PRO A 344 13.23 27.59 0.26
N LEU A 345 13.10 26.27 0.28
CA LEU A 345 11.86 25.58 0.67
C LEU A 345 11.83 25.41 2.19
N SER A 346 10.80 25.95 2.84
CA SER A 346 10.60 25.77 4.28
C SER A 346 10.25 24.31 4.62
N CYS A 347 10.67 23.85 5.79
CA CYS A 347 10.49 22.44 6.20
C CYS A 347 9.01 22.07 6.38
N GLU A 348 8.19 22.99 6.89
CA GLU A 348 6.74 22.80 6.98
C GLU A 348 6.10 22.64 5.60
N MET A 349 6.58 23.40 4.60
CA MET A 349 6.07 23.28 3.24
C MET A 349 6.42 21.94 2.60
N MET A 350 7.52 21.28 2.95
CA MET A 350 7.76 19.91 2.48
C MET A 350 6.70 18.91 2.99
N GLU A 351 6.17 19.10 4.20
CA GLU A 351 5.06 18.28 4.70
C GLU A 351 3.77 18.60 3.94
N HIS A 352 3.48 19.88 3.73
CA HIS A 352 2.33 20.33 2.96
C HIS A 352 2.37 19.88 1.49
N VAL A 353 3.55 19.87 0.87
CA VAL A 353 3.78 19.36 -0.50
C VAL A 353 3.38 17.89 -0.60
N LEU A 354 3.87 17.06 0.31
CA LEU A 354 3.55 15.63 0.32
C LEU A 354 2.09 15.38 0.66
N ASP A 355 1.54 16.07 1.65
CA ASP A 355 0.13 15.93 2.03
C ASP A 355 -0.77 16.35 0.86
N SER A 356 -0.55 17.52 0.26
CA SER A 356 -1.31 18.02 -0.88
C SER A 356 -1.25 17.08 -2.08
N LEU A 357 -0.07 16.54 -2.40
CA LEU A 357 0.12 15.55 -3.46
C LEU A 357 -0.71 14.28 -3.19
N VAL A 358 -0.66 13.76 -1.96
CA VAL A 358 -1.37 12.53 -1.56
C VAL A 358 -2.88 12.73 -1.53
N MET A 359 -3.33 13.88 -1.00
CA MET A 359 -4.73 14.26 -0.92
C MET A 359 -5.35 14.39 -2.31
N ASN A 360 -4.69 15.13 -3.20
CA ASN A 360 -5.20 15.38 -4.55
C ASN A 360 -4.95 14.21 -5.52
N GLY A 361 -3.95 13.38 -5.26
CA GLY A 361 -3.73 12.10 -5.94
C GLY A 361 -4.64 10.96 -5.47
N ARG A 362 -5.46 11.22 -4.44
CA ARG A 362 -6.47 10.29 -3.88
C ARG A 362 -5.87 8.91 -3.57
N MET A 363 -4.81 8.92 -2.78
CA MET A 363 -4.04 7.72 -2.42
C MET A 363 -3.72 7.68 -0.93
N THR A 364 -3.47 6.49 -0.41
CA THR A 364 -2.93 6.31 0.94
C THR A 364 -1.42 6.12 0.81
N VAL A 365 -0.63 6.97 1.47
CA VAL A 365 0.83 6.90 1.44
C VAL A 365 1.40 6.96 2.84
N HIS A 366 2.28 6.00 3.13
CA HIS A 366 3.05 5.94 4.37
C HIS A 366 4.53 6.08 4.06
N VAL A 367 5.18 7.07 4.66
CA VAL A 367 6.63 7.30 4.57
C VAL A 367 7.29 6.91 5.88
N VAL A 368 8.36 6.13 5.82
CA VAL A 368 9.16 5.73 6.99
C VAL A 368 10.63 5.99 6.70
N VAL A 369 11.17 7.04 7.29
CA VAL A 369 12.62 7.27 7.37
C VAL A 369 13.20 6.20 8.30
N LYS A 370 14.03 5.31 7.74
CA LYS A 370 14.76 4.27 8.47
C LYS A 370 16.09 4.80 9.00
N GLN A 371 16.74 5.63 8.19
CA GLN A 371 17.98 6.30 8.52
C GLN A 371 17.93 7.72 7.94
N PRO A 372 18.04 8.77 8.78
CA PRO A 372 18.14 10.14 8.27
C PRO A 372 19.47 10.32 7.53
N GLY A 373 19.46 11.17 6.51
CA GLY A 373 20.65 11.55 5.75
C GLY A 373 21.60 12.45 6.53
N ALA A 374 22.76 12.71 5.94
CA ALA A 374 23.72 13.67 6.47
C ALA A 374 23.16 15.10 6.42
N THR A 375 22.36 15.40 5.39
CA THR A 375 21.55 16.61 5.29
C THR A 375 20.06 16.26 5.27
N LEU A 376 19.22 17.27 5.53
CA LEU A 376 17.77 17.11 5.38
C LEU A 376 17.38 16.92 3.90
N GLN A 377 18.04 17.65 2.99
CA GLN A 377 17.86 17.51 1.55
C GLN A 377 18.14 16.06 1.10
N ASP A 378 19.20 15.41 1.60
CA ASP A 378 19.47 13.98 1.32
C ASP A 378 18.28 13.09 1.70
N THR A 379 17.68 13.36 2.87
CA THR A 379 16.53 12.60 3.37
C THR A 379 15.31 12.82 2.48
N VAL A 380 15.03 14.07 2.09
CA VAL A 380 13.91 14.45 1.24
C VAL A 380 14.05 13.89 -0.17
N MET A 381 15.23 13.97 -0.78
CA MET A 381 15.48 13.39 -2.12
C MET A 381 15.42 11.86 -2.10
N CYS A 382 15.86 11.23 -1.01
CA CYS A 382 15.67 9.80 -0.81
C CYS A 382 14.17 9.43 -0.70
N ALA A 383 13.38 10.24 0.00
CA ALA A 383 11.92 10.08 0.06
C ALA A 383 11.27 10.25 -1.32
N ALA A 384 11.70 11.22 -2.13
CA ALA A 384 11.25 11.41 -3.51
C ALA A 384 11.50 10.15 -4.36
N SER A 385 12.69 9.57 -4.27
CA SER A 385 13.05 8.36 -5.00
C SER A 385 12.20 7.16 -4.58
N ALA A 386 12.01 6.94 -3.27
CA ALA A 386 11.14 5.89 -2.78
C ALA A 386 9.69 6.10 -3.23
N PHE A 387 9.17 7.32 -3.15
CA PHE A 387 7.82 7.66 -3.60
C PHE A 387 7.63 7.35 -5.09
N GLY A 388 8.56 7.81 -5.95
CA GLY A 388 8.53 7.54 -7.38
C GLY A 388 8.53 6.04 -7.68
N LYS A 389 9.42 5.27 -7.05
CA LYS A 389 9.47 3.79 -7.19
C LYS A 389 8.16 3.12 -6.79
N ALA A 390 7.52 3.56 -5.70
CA ALA A 390 6.23 3.05 -5.28
C ALA A 390 5.14 3.38 -6.30
N LEU A 391 5.06 4.65 -6.71
CA LEU A 391 4.08 5.13 -7.68
C LEU A 391 4.17 4.35 -8.99
N ARG A 392 5.39 4.15 -9.50
CA ARG A 392 5.64 3.37 -10.72
C ARG A 392 4.95 2.02 -10.66
N VAL A 393 5.29 1.21 -9.66
CA VAL A 393 4.80 -0.18 -9.59
C VAL A 393 3.33 -0.23 -9.18
N CYS A 394 2.84 0.68 -8.35
CA CYS A 394 1.41 0.82 -8.06
C CYS A 394 0.59 1.10 -9.32
N ALA A 395 1.09 1.98 -10.18
CA ALA A 395 0.43 2.43 -11.40
C ALA A 395 0.64 1.48 -12.58
N MET A 396 1.54 0.48 -12.50
CA MET A 396 1.71 -0.50 -13.58
C MET A 396 0.47 -1.38 -13.74
N VAL A 397 0.17 -1.72 -14.99
CA VAL A 397 -0.81 -2.74 -15.36
C VAL A 397 -0.31 -4.08 -14.83
N ASP A 398 -1.19 -4.79 -14.13
CA ASP A 398 -0.97 -6.20 -13.80
C ASP A 398 -1.82 -7.04 -14.76
N GLN A 399 -1.19 -7.67 -15.75
CA GLN A 399 -1.92 -8.39 -16.79
C GLN A 399 -2.81 -9.52 -16.24
N ARG A 400 -2.43 -10.11 -15.10
CA ARG A 400 -3.20 -11.20 -14.45
C ARG A 400 -4.57 -10.74 -13.99
N ARG A 401 -4.74 -9.44 -13.73
CA ARG A 401 -6.02 -8.88 -13.31
C ARG A 401 -7.03 -8.81 -14.45
N ALA A 402 -6.59 -8.87 -15.71
CA ALA A 402 -7.46 -8.77 -16.88
C ALA A 402 -8.45 -7.59 -16.78
N GLY A 403 -7.96 -6.43 -16.33
CA GLY A 403 -8.76 -5.22 -16.15
C GLY A 403 -9.63 -5.17 -14.89
N GLN A 404 -9.64 -6.20 -14.04
CA GLN A 404 -10.40 -6.18 -12.79
C GLN A 404 -9.77 -5.28 -11.73
N THR A 405 -10.61 -4.67 -10.91
CA THR A 405 -10.18 -3.83 -9.79
C THR A 405 -9.57 -4.69 -8.69
N ALA A 406 -8.43 -4.26 -8.17
CA ALA A 406 -7.71 -4.93 -7.09
C ALA A 406 -8.35 -4.70 -5.70
N SER A 407 -9.65 -4.99 -5.52
CA SER A 407 -10.42 -4.67 -4.31
C SER A 407 -11.47 -5.74 -4.03
N SER A 408 -11.56 -6.20 -2.78
CA SER A 408 -12.60 -7.15 -2.32
C SER A 408 -14.01 -6.55 -2.41
N LYS A 409 -14.11 -5.22 -2.41
CA LYS A 409 -15.38 -4.49 -2.62
C LYS A 409 -15.78 -4.40 -4.10
N GLY A 410 -14.97 -4.91 -5.03
CA GLY A 410 -15.20 -4.85 -6.48
C GLY A 410 -14.99 -3.47 -7.11
N THR A 411 -14.93 -2.40 -6.31
CA THR A 411 -14.70 -1.03 -6.77
C THR A 411 -13.67 -0.32 -5.89
N LEU A 412 -13.05 0.71 -6.49
CA LEU A 412 -12.33 1.78 -5.82
C LEU A 412 -13.15 3.05 -6.09
N SER A 413 -14.36 3.14 -5.54
CA SER A 413 -15.22 4.30 -5.77
C SER A 413 -14.60 5.57 -5.19
N VAL A 414 -14.92 6.67 -5.85
CA VAL A 414 -14.60 8.06 -5.47
C VAL A 414 -15.57 8.51 -4.37
#